data_AF-A0AAW2BB35-F1
#
_entry.id   AF-A0AAW2BB35-F1
#
_cell.length_a   1.000
_cell.length_b   1.000
_cell.length_c   1.000
_cell.angle_alpha   90.00
_cell.angle_beta   90.00
_cell.angle_gamma   90.00
#
_symmetry.space_group_name_H-M   'P 1'
#
loop_
_entity.id
_entity.type
_entity.pdbx_description
1 polymer ?
#
loop_
_entity_poly.entity_id
_entity_poly.type
_entity_poly.pdbx_seq_one_letter_code
_entity_poly.pdbx_strand_id
1 'polypeptide(L)'
;MEQQGFTKVRCQRIGCDAMFSEDDNPEGSCQYHASPIFHDGTKEWSCCKKRSHDFSEFLEIPGCKKGKHTTEKPVLTKPTPSPKNPVPVPSPSSTTDASPKETCPRCQQGFFCSDHGSQAKVTNSKIDNTMDTSAPTNVNLQSSPAPAKKVVGINEPQTCKNSGCGKTFKEKDNHDTACSYHPGPAVFHDRMRGWKCCNIHVKEFDEFMDIPPCTKGWHNANPSS
;
A
#
# COMPACT_ATOMS: atom_id res chain seq x y z
N MET A 1 27.01 27.82 47.56
CA MET A 1 25.59 28.09 47.25
C MET A 1 25.22 27.17 46.10
N GLU A 2 24.77 25.95 46.40
CA GLU A 2 24.23 25.05 45.38
C GLU A 2 22.93 25.65 44.87
N GLN A 3 22.96 26.22 43.66
CA GLN A 3 21.75 26.52 42.92
C GLN A 3 21.16 25.17 42.52
N GLN A 4 20.24 24.66 43.34
CA GLN A 4 19.35 23.56 42.98
C GLN A 4 18.62 24.01 41.72
N GLY A 5 19.08 23.54 40.57
CA GLY A 5 18.44 23.78 39.29
C GLY A 5 17.11 23.06 39.30
N PHE A 6 16.03 23.78 39.58
CA PHE A 6 14.67 23.28 39.36
C PHE A 6 14.55 22.89 37.89
N THR A 7 14.46 21.60 37.64
CA THR A 7 14.19 21.06 36.32
C THR A 7 12.76 21.42 35.96
N LYS A 8 12.58 22.49 35.18
CA LYS A 8 11.27 22.87 34.65
C LYS A 8 10.84 21.84 33.62
N VAL A 9 9.70 21.18 33.86
CA VAL A 9 9.13 20.17 32.99
C VAL A 9 7.97 20.76 32.18
N ARG A 10 7.76 20.27 30.95
CA ARG A 10 6.64 20.71 30.11
C ARG A 10 5.35 20.06 30.55
N CYS A 11 4.29 20.85 30.69
CA CYS A 11 2.94 20.34 30.89
C CYS A 11 2.52 19.44 29.72
N GLN A 12 1.96 18.27 30.01
CA GLN A 12 1.47 17.34 28.99
C GLN A 12 -0.04 17.41 28.78
N ARG A 13 -0.75 18.32 29.46
CA ARG A 13 -2.18 18.53 29.23
C ARG A 13 -2.41 19.22 27.90
N ILE A 14 -3.45 18.79 27.19
CA ILE A 14 -3.76 19.27 25.84
C ILE A 14 -4.16 20.76 25.91
N GLY A 15 -3.50 21.60 25.11
CA GLY A 15 -3.73 23.06 25.11
C GLY A 15 -2.94 23.82 26.18
N CYS A 16 -1.98 23.17 26.85
CA CYS A 16 -1.05 23.83 27.77
C CYS A 16 0.40 23.50 27.42
N ASP A 17 1.15 24.48 26.93
CA ASP A 17 2.58 24.34 26.60
C ASP A 17 3.52 24.94 27.65
N ALA A 18 2.99 25.27 28.83
CA ALA A 18 3.75 25.89 29.91
C ALA A 18 4.80 24.93 30.49
N MET A 19 5.97 25.49 30.85
CA MET A 19 6.99 24.82 31.63
C MET A 19 6.75 25.13 33.10
N PHE A 20 6.64 24.10 33.94
CA PHE A 20 6.36 24.23 35.36
C PHE A 20 7.39 23.47 36.20
N SER A 21 7.55 23.86 37.45
CA SER A 21 8.32 23.12 38.45
C SER A 21 7.35 22.44 39.40
N GLU A 22 7.73 21.32 40.01
CA GLU A 22 6.83 20.62 40.96
C GLU A 22 6.46 21.50 42.16
N ASP A 23 7.36 22.40 42.55
CA ASP A 23 7.20 23.37 43.65
C ASP A 23 6.44 24.65 43.25
N ASP A 24 6.38 24.95 41.94
CA ASP A 24 5.66 26.12 41.39
C ASP A 24 4.48 25.64 40.52
N ASN A 25 3.55 24.95 41.18
CA ASN A 25 2.36 24.37 40.53
C ASN A 25 1.07 24.61 41.33
N PRO A 26 0.64 25.89 41.47
CA PRO A 26 -0.59 26.21 42.18
C PRO A 26 -1.82 25.69 41.45
N GLU A 27 -2.91 25.46 42.20
CA GLU A 27 -4.15 24.96 41.63
C GLU A 27 -4.80 26.03 40.74
N GLY A 28 -4.90 25.76 39.44
CA GLY A 28 -5.49 26.66 38.45
C GLY A 28 -4.50 27.37 37.52
N SER A 29 -3.19 27.15 37.68
CA SER A 29 -2.14 27.65 36.77
C SER A 29 -2.21 27.07 35.36
N CYS A 30 -2.66 25.81 35.25
CA CYS A 30 -2.79 25.13 33.97
C CYS A 30 -4.17 25.35 33.36
N GLN A 31 -4.24 25.92 32.15
CA GLN A 31 -5.44 25.97 31.32
C GLN A 31 -5.35 24.92 30.22
N TYR A 32 -6.32 23.99 30.14
CA TYR A 32 -6.23 22.83 29.26
C TYR A 32 -7.61 22.35 28.78
N HIS A 33 -7.62 21.51 27.75
CA HIS A 33 -8.79 20.78 27.26
C HIS A 33 -8.74 19.30 27.67
N ALA A 34 -9.90 18.65 27.69
CA ALA A 34 -10.00 17.23 28.04
C ALA A 34 -9.61 16.32 26.87
N SER A 35 -10.50 16.19 25.86
CA SER A 35 -10.26 15.33 24.70
C SER A 35 -10.78 15.98 23.42
N PRO A 36 -10.05 15.93 22.30
CA PRO A 36 -10.55 16.27 20.98
C PRO A 36 -11.49 15.16 20.46
N ILE A 37 -12.52 15.56 19.75
CA ILE A 37 -13.51 14.73 19.05
C ILE A 37 -13.48 15.15 17.58
N PHE A 38 -13.45 14.17 16.67
CA PHE A 38 -13.45 14.43 15.24
C PHE A 38 -14.70 13.81 14.62
N HIS A 39 -15.62 14.65 14.12
CA HIS A 39 -16.83 14.19 13.43
C HIS A 39 -17.16 15.14 12.26
N ASP A 40 -17.65 14.60 11.15
CA ASP A 40 -18.17 15.36 10.00
C ASP A 40 -17.21 16.44 9.46
N GLY A 41 -15.90 16.16 9.45
CA GLY A 41 -14.87 17.12 9.01
C GLY A 41 -14.62 18.29 9.98
N THR A 42 -15.26 18.28 11.15
CA THR A 42 -15.02 19.24 12.24
C THR A 42 -14.21 18.63 13.37
N LYS A 43 -13.45 19.48 14.05
CA LYS A 43 -12.64 19.15 15.22
C LYS A 43 -13.27 19.85 16.40
N GLU A 44 -13.74 19.13 17.40
CA GLU A 44 -14.49 19.66 18.54
C GLU A 44 -13.84 19.22 19.87
N TRP A 45 -13.78 20.13 20.85
CA TRP A 45 -13.34 19.78 22.20
C TRP A 45 -14.48 19.21 23.05
N SER A 46 -14.31 18.02 23.61
CA SER A 46 -15.31 17.37 24.48
C SER A 46 -15.68 18.19 25.72
N CYS A 47 -14.80 19.08 26.18
CA CYS A 47 -15.00 19.84 27.40
C CYS A 47 -15.86 21.09 27.24
N CYS A 48 -15.79 21.76 26.09
CA CYS A 48 -16.41 23.07 25.87
C CYS A 48 -17.17 23.18 24.55
N LYS A 49 -17.22 22.09 23.76
CA LYS A 49 -17.89 22.00 22.46
C LYS A 49 -17.44 23.07 21.45
N LYS A 50 -16.29 23.71 21.69
CA LYS A 50 -15.68 24.59 20.69
C LYS A 50 -15.19 23.73 19.54
N ARG A 51 -15.60 24.08 18.34
CA ARG A 51 -15.27 23.38 17.11
C ARG A 51 -14.59 24.30 16.11
N SER A 52 -13.71 23.75 15.29
CA SER A 52 -13.19 24.40 14.09
C SER A 52 -13.10 23.37 12.94
N HIS A 53 -13.22 23.88 11.72
CA HIS A 53 -12.94 23.10 10.51
C HIS A 53 -11.43 23.07 10.19
N ASP A 54 -10.68 24.10 10.60
CA ASP A 54 -9.24 24.19 10.42
C ASP A 54 -8.49 23.47 11.56
N PHE A 55 -7.30 22.92 11.29
CA PHE A 55 -6.53 22.22 12.32
C PHE A 55 -5.71 23.18 13.20
N SER A 56 -5.15 24.24 12.62
CA SER A 56 -4.35 25.22 13.34
C SER A 56 -5.24 26.02 14.28
N GLU A 57 -6.37 26.53 13.79
CA GLU A 57 -7.34 27.24 14.62
C GLU A 57 -7.84 26.38 15.78
N PHE A 58 -8.07 25.07 15.54
CA PHE A 58 -8.49 24.14 16.60
C PHE A 58 -7.47 24.01 17.74
N LEU A 59 -6.17 23.98 17.43
CA LEU A 59 -5.09 23.93 18.42
C LEU A 59 -4.91 25.26 19.16
N GLU A 60 -5.22 26.39 18.50
CA GLU A 60 -5.17 27.73 19.10
C GLU A 60 -6.32 28.01 20.08
N ILE A 61 -7.38 27.18 20.08
CA ILE A 61 -8.50 27.35 21.02
C ILE A 61 -7.99 27.25 22.47
N PRO A 62 -8.15 28.31 23.30
CA PRO A 62 -7.62 28.31 24.66
C PRO A 62 -8.32 27.25 25.53
N GLY A 63 -7.52 26.61 26.38
CA GLY A 63 -7.96 25.58 27.31
C GLY A 63 -9.16 26.00 28.15
N CYS A 64 -10.19 25.15 28.20
CA CYS A 64 -11.45 25.45 28.86
C CYS A 64 -11.45 25.13 30.37
N LYS A 65 -10.59 24.18 30.80
CA LYS A 65 -10.49 23.71 32.19
C LYS A 65 -9.26 24.31 32.86
N LYS A 66 -9.33 24.50 34.17
CA LYS A 66 -8.21 24.94 35.02
C LYS A 66 -7.79 23.82 35.98
N GLY A 67 -6.51 23.74 36.31
CA GLY A 67 -5.98 22.77 37.27
C GLY A 67 -4.48 22.92 37.48
N LYS A 68 -3.85 21.92 38.09
CA LYS A 68 -2.38 21.85 38.21
C LYS A 68 -1.75 21.38 36.91
N HIS A 69 -0.56 21.83 36.58
CA HIS A 69 0.22 21.21 35.51
C HIS A 69 0.54 19.75 35.87
N THR A 70 0.62 18.89 34.85
CA THR A 70 1.05 17.50 35.03
C THR A 70 1.98 17.10 33.91
N THR A 71 2.92 16.24 34.23
CA THR A 71 3.82 15.59 33.27
C THR A 71 3.23 14.29 32.74
N GLU A 72 2.03 13.90 33.18
CA GLU A 72 1.35 12.71 32.66
C GLU A 72 0.53 13.04 31.42
N LYS A 73 0.75 12.27 30.35
CA LYS A 73 -0.05 12.37 29.14
C LYS A 73 -1.48 11.87 29.42
N PRO A 74 -2.52 12.70 29.24
CA PRO A 74 -3.88 12.24 29.43
C PRO A 74 -4.20 11.13 28.42
N VAL A 75 -4.64 9.98 28.94
CA VAL A 75 -5.11 8.85 28.14
C VAL A 75 -6.40 9.26 27.43
N LEU A 76 -6.32 9.43 26.11
CA LEU A 76 -7.50 9.69 25.29
C LEU A 76 -8.35 8.42 25.20
N THR A 77 -9.45 8.39 25.94
CA THR A 77 -10.47 7.34 25.76
C THR A 77 -11.10 7.49 24.38
N LYS A 78 -10.77 6.56 23.46
CA LYS A 78 -11.42 6.48 22.14
C LYS A 78 -12.91 6.15 22.35
N PRO A 79 -13.87 6.91 21.78
CA PRO A 79 -15.26 6.51 21.77
C PRO A 79 -15.44 5.30 20.83
N THR A 80 -16.06 4.24 21.35
CA THR A 80 -16.44 3.03 20.59
C THR A 80 -17.52 3.36 19.56
N PRO A 81 -17.37 3.01 18.27
CA PRO A 81 -18.46 3.14 17.31
C PRO A 81 -19.48 2.00 17.50
N SER A 82 -20.74 2.36 17.75
CA SER A 82 -21.88 1.43 17.78
C SER A 82 -22.22 0.90 16.38
N PRO A 83 -22.73 -0.35 16.26
CA PRO A 83 -22.88 -1.05 14.98
C PRO A 83 -24.11 -0.57 14.19
N LYS A 84 -23.98 -0.43 12.86
CA LYS A 84 -25.10 -0.23 11.92
C LYS A 84 -25.22 -1.44 10.98
N ASN A 85 -26.46 -1.88 10.79
CA ASN A 85 -26.89 -3.06 10.03
C ASN A 85 -26.45 -3.07 8.55
N PRO A 86 -26.20 -4.25 7.95
CA PRO A 86 -25.85 -4.39 6.53
C PRO A 86 -27.09 -4.49 5.62
N VAL A 87 -26.95 -3.97 4.39
CA VAL A 87 -27.94 -4.10 3.30
C VAL A 87 -27.32 -4.97 2.19
N PRO A 88 -28.10 -5.78 1.45
CA PRO A 88 -27.59 -6.94 0.71
C PRO A 88 -27.04 -6.65 -0.68
N VAL A 89 -26.09 -7.49 -1.08
CA VAL A 89 -25.49 -7.61 -2.42
C VAL A 89 -26.42 -8.41 -3.35
N PRO A 90 -26.40 -8.16 -4.67
CA PRO A 90 -26.71 -9.19 -5.65
C PRO A 90 -25.50 -9.57 -6.53
N SER A 91 -25.33 -10.87 -6.70
CA SER A 91 -24.67 -11.59 -7.81
C SER A 91 -25.58 -12.82 -8.09
N PRO A 92 -25.38 -13.67 -9.11
CA PRO A 92 -24.35 -13.73 -10.15
C PRO A 92 -24.95 -13.91 -11.57
N SER A 93 -24.13 -14.08 -12.60
CA SER A 93 -24.43 -14.98 -13.72
C SER A 93 -23.16 -15.43 -14.44
N SER A 94 -23.09 -16.74 -14.66
CA SER A 94 -22.06 -17.50 -15.37
C SER A 94 -22.51 -17.77 -16.80
N THR A 95 -21.59 -17.84 -17.77
CA THR A 95 -21.74 -18.74 -18.93
C THR A 95 -20.38 -19.21 -19.47
N THR A 96 -20.40 -20.48 -19.82
CA THR A 96 -19.45 -21.34 -20.55
C THR A 96 -19.23 -20.91 -22.01
N ASP A 97 -18.07 -21.25 -22.59
CA ASP A 97 -17.89 -22.14 -23.76
C ASP A 97 -16.58 -21.84 -24.55
N ALA A 98 -16.18 -22.73 -25.45
CA ALA A 98 -14.82 -23.12 -25.78
C ALA A 98 -14.22 -22.48 -27.07
N SER A 99 -12.89 -22.29 -27.03
CA SER A 99 -11.89 -22.20 -28.14
C SER A 99 -12.07 -21.15 -29.27
N PRO A 100 -10.99 -20.53 -29.82
CA PRO A 100 -9.82 -21.23 -30.33
C PRO A 100 -8.46 -20.62 -29.96
N LYS A 101 -7.41 -21.40 -30.28
CA LYS A 101 -6.01 -20.98 -30.40
C LYS A 101 -5.92 -19.54 -30.91
N GLU A 102 -5.47 -18.63 -30.05
CA GLU A 102 -4.92 -17.27 -30.31
C GLU A 102 -4.90 -16.46 -29.00
N THR A 103 -5.69 -16.84 -27.98
CA THR A 103 -5.84 -16.04 -26.74
C THR A 103 -5.08 -16.58 -25.54
N CYS A 104 -4.04 -17.40 -25.71
CA CYS A 104 -3.20 -17.77 -24.56
C CYS A 104 -2.19 -16.65 -24.30
N PRO A 105 -2.38 -15.79 -23.27
CA PRO A 105 -1.49 -14.67 -23.00
C PRO A 105 -0.06 -15.14 -22.69
N ARG A 106 0.12 -16.40 -22.25
CA ARG A 106 1.43 -17.00 -22.00
C ARG A 106 2.19 -17.34 -23.29
N CYS A 107 1.49 -17.86 -24.31
CA CYS A 107 2.08 -18.14 -25.62
C CYS A 107 2.42 -16.84 -26.38
N GLN A 108 1.55 -15.83 -26.30
CA GLN A 108 1.81 -14.51 -26.91
C GLN A 108 3.05 -13.83 -26.31
N GLN A 109 3.33 -14.11 -25.03
CA GLN A 109 4.52 -13.62 -24.33
C GLN A 109 5.76 -14.50 -24.55
N GLY A 110 5.67 -15.58 -25.35
CA GLY A 110 6.78 -16.45 -25.70
C GLY A 110 7.16 -17.47 -24.62
N PHE A 111 6.28 -17.73 -23.66
CA PHE A 111 6.48 -18.72 -22.60
C PHE A 111 5.82 -20.07 -22.97
N PHE A 112 6.49 -21.16 -22.58
CA PHE A 112 6.02 -22.52 -22.82
C PHE A 112 4.80 -22.82 -21.94
N CYS A 113 3.81 -23.53 -22.50
CA CYS A 113 2.62 -24.00 -21.78
C CYS A 113 2.48 -25.52 -21.96
N SER A 114 1.99 -26.20 -20.93
CA SER A 114 1.84 -27.66 -20.92
C SER A 114 0.79 -28.18 -21.89
N ASP A 115 -0.12 -27.32 -22.37
CA ASP A 115 -1.23 -27.68 -23.26
C ASP A 115 -0.83 -27.68 -24.76
N HIS A 116 0.29 -27.06 -25.13
CA HIS A 116 0.76 -26.98 -26.53
C HIS A 116 2.20 -27.49 -26.71
N GLY A 117 2.66 -28.31 -25.77
CA GLY A 117 3.99 -28.92 -25.82
C GLY A 117 4.13 -29.91 -26.97
N SER A 118 4.98 -29.55 -27.94
CA SER A 118 5.65 -30.39 -28.96
C SER A 118 5.08 -30.36 -30.38
N GLN A 119 5.80 -29.75 -31.32
CA GLN A 119 6.59 -30.44 -32.37
C GLN A 119 7.12 -29.41 -33.38
N ALA A 120 8.42 -29.44 -33.61
CA ALA A 120 9.08 -28.75 -34.70
C ALA A 120 8.66 -29.36 -36.05
N LYS A 121 8.44 -28.53 -37.07
CA LYS A 121 8.69 -28.94 -38.46
C LYS A 121 9.06 -27.77 -39.37
N VAL A 122 10.35 -27.69 -39.62
CA VAL A 122 11.05 -27.37 -40.89
C VAL A 122 10.16 -27.15 -42.12
N THR A 123 10.33 -26.01 -42.78
CA THR A 123 10.42 -25.96 -44.26
C THR A 123 11.48 -24.93 -44.69
N ASN A 124 12.56 -25.50 -45.20
CA ASN A 124 13.62 -24.90 -46.00
C ASN A 124 13.10 -24.47 -47.37
N SER A 125 13.50 -23.28 -47.85
CA SER A 125 13.68 -22.99 -49.28
C SER A 125 14.89 -22.07 -49.47
N LYS A 126 15.97 -22.69 -49.95
CA LYS A 126 17.19 -22.12 -50.56
C LYS A 126 16.84 -21.64 -51.99
N ILE A 127 17.46 -20.62 -52.59
CA ILE A 127 18.66 -20.61 -53.48
C ILE A 127 18.86 -19.12 -53.91
N ASP A 128 19.96 -18.43 -53.54
CA ASP A 128 21.15 -18.01 -54.36
C ASP A 128 20.82 -17.11 -55.60
N ASN A 129 21.51 -16.02 -56.00
CA ASN A 129 22.88 -15.53 -55.76
C ASN A 129 23.11 -14.07 -56.28
N THR A 130 24.11 -13.38 -55.69
CA THR A 130 25.07 -12.35 -56.24
C THR A 130 24.73 -10.89 -56.67
N MET A 131 25.47 -9.95 -56.01
CA MET A 131 26.27 -8.76 -56.48
C MET A 131 25.52 -7.57 -57.16
N ASP A 132 25.79 -6.26 -57.01
CA ASP A 132 26.95 -5.42 -56.64
C ASP A 132 26.50 -3.93 -56.38
N THR A 133 27.25 -3.22 -55.51
CA THR A 133 27.57 -1.77 -55.41
C THR A 133 26.55 -0.63 -55.67
N SER A 134 26.31 0.21 -54.64
CA SER A 134 26.53 1.70 -54.62
C SER A 134 25.70 2.40 -53.51
N ALA A 135 26.35 3.24 -52.71
CA ALA A 135 25.79 4.09 -51.64
C ALA A 135 25.20 5.43 -52.21
N PRO A 136 24.81 6.45 -51.40
CA PRO A 136 24.12 6.48 -50.10
C PRO A 136 22.88 7.42 -50.14
N THR A 137 21.89 7.23 -49.23
CA THR A 137 21.08 8.38 -48.79
C THR A 137 20.67 8.26 -47.33
N ASN A 138 21.08 9.26 -46.55
CA ASN A 138 20.75 9.50 -45.15
C ASN A 138 19.24 9.58 -44.92
N VAL A 139 18.73 8.77 -43.99
CA VAL A 139 17.61 9.16 -43.12
C VAL A 139 17.81 8.56 -41.73
N ASN A 140 17.99 9.48 -40.80
CA ASN A 140 18.17 9.33 -39.37
C ASN A 140 16.95 8.66 -38.70
N LEU A 141 17.05 7.39 -38.32
CA LEU A 141 16.15 6.76 -37.33
C LEU A 141 16.96 6.28 -36.13
N GLN A 142 16.85 7.07 -35.08
CA GLN A 142 17.41 6.85 -33.75
C GLN A 142 16.85 5.54 -33.16
N SER A 143 17.70 4.51 -33.19
CA SER A 143 17.41 3.19 -32.64
C SER A 143 17.78 3.18 -31.16
N SER A 144 16.78 3.30 -30.30
CA SER A 144 16.93 2.97 -28.88
C SER A 144 16.94 1.44 -28.73
N PRO A 145 17.91 0.84 -28.03
CA PRO A 145 17.97 -0.61 -27.88
C PRO A 145 16.84 -1.11 -26.98
N ALA A 146 16.05 -2.06 -27.50
CA ALA A 146 15.09 -2.83 -26.74
C ALA A 146 15.79 -3.57 -25.58
N PRO A 147 15.20 -3.64 -24.37
CA PRO A 147 15.84 -4.31 -23.25
C PRO A 147 15.88 -5.83 -23.48
N ALA A 148 17.09 -6.37 -23.33
CA ALA A 148 17.41 -7.78 -23.50
C ALA A 148 16.49 -8.69 -22.67
N LYS A 149 15.76 -9.59 -23.34
CA LYS A 149 15.06 -10.71 -22.71
C LYS A 149 16.12 -11.66 -22.15
N LYS A 150 16.34 -11.63 -20.84
CA LYS A 150 17.22 -12.59 -20.16
C LYS A 150 16.54 -13.95 -20.18
N VAL A 151 17.15 -14.91 -20.86
CA VAL A 151 16.83 -16.34 -20.77
C VAL A 151 17.23 -16.78 -19.36
N VAL A 152 16.28 -16.76 -18.43
CA VAL A 152 16.49 -17.27 -17.06
C VAL A 152 16.46 -18.79 -17.11
N GLY A 153 17.51 -19.43 -16.61
CA GLY A 153 17.58 -20.90 -16.56
C GLY A 153 16.49 -21.47 -15.65
N ILE A 154 15.84 -22.55 -16.09
CA ILE A 154 14.74 -23.26 -15.38
C ILE A 154 15.06 -23.62 -13.91
N ASN A 155 16.35 -23.73 -13.56
CA ASN A 155 16.84 -24.09 -12.23
C ASN A 155 17.32 -22.89 -11.39
N GLU A 156 17.32 -21.68 -11.94
CA GLU A 156 17.82 -20.50 -11.24
C GLU A 156 16.78 -19.98 -10.24
N PRO A 157 17.16 -19.77 -8.96
CA PRO A 157 16.26 -19.20 -7.97
C PRO A 157 15.95 -17.73 -8.31
N GLN A 158 14.68 -17.42 -8.47
CA GLN A 158 14.17 -16.06 -8.71
C GLN A 158 13.29 -15.62 -7.55
N THR A 159 13.25 -14.33 -7.25
CA THR A 159 12.37 -13.78 -6.21
C THR A 159 11.06 -13.32 -6.80
N CYS A 160 9.94 -13.81 -6.25
CA CYS A 160 8.61 -13.39 -6.67
C CYS A 160 8.33 -11.97 -6.19
N LYS A 161 7.98 -11.11 -7.14
CA LYS A 161 7.60 -9.70 -6.92
C LYS A 161 6.09 -9.47 -6.90
N ASN A 162 5.29 -10.54 -6.93
CA ASN A 162 3.85 -10.39 -6.72
C ASN A 162 3.59 -9.85 -5.31
N SER A 163 2.66 -8.91 -5.20
CA SER A 163 2.23 -8.28 -3.95
C SER A 163 1.78 -9.32 -2.92
N GLY A 164 2.45 -9.38 -1.77
CA GLY A 164 2.16 -10.34 -0.70
C GLY A 164 2.84 -11.71 -0.83
N CYS A 165 3.67 -11.94 -1.87
CA CYS A 165 4.42 -13.20 -1.99
C CYS A 165 5.87 -13.09 -1.48
N GLY A 166 6.75 -12.37 -2.16
CA GLY A 166 8.16 -12.18 -1.77
C GLY A 166 9.04 -13.43 -1.74
N LYS A 167 8.51 -14.62 -2.04
CA LYS A 167 9.22 -15.90 -1.93
C LYS A 167 10.19 -16.12 -3.09
N THR A 168 11.31 -16.80 -2.82
CA THR A 168 12.19 -17.33 -3.85
C THR A 168 11.60 -18.61 -4.44
N PHE A 169 11.50 -18.67 -5.76
CA PHE A 169 10.95 -19.80 -6.50
C PHE A 169 11.88 -20.20 -7.66
N LYS A 170 11.75 -21.44 -8.13
CA LYS A 170 12.39 -21.92 -9.35
C LYS A 170 11.31 -22.15 -10.40
N GLU A 171 11.59 -21.83 -11.66
CA GLU A 171 10.59 -21.98 -12.72
C GLU A 171 10.15 -23.45 -12.90
N LYS A 172 11.03 -24.42 -12.60
CA LYS A 172 10.71 -25.85 -12.61
C LYS A 172 9.59 -26.27 -11.65
N ASP A 173 9.44 -25.55 -10.53
CA ASP A 173 8.47 -25.84 -9.48
C ASP A 173 7.28 -24.85 -9.53
N ASN A 174 7.32 -23.89 -10.46
CA ASN A 174 6.30 -22.87 -10.65
C ASN A 174 5.09 -23.48 -11.37
N HIS A 175 3.91 -23.29 -10.81
CA HIS A 175 2.65 -23.78 -11.33
C HIS A 175 1.52 -22.79 -10.98
N ASP A 176 0.32 -23.01 -11.52
CA ASP A 176 -0.82 -22.10 -11.44
C ASP A 176 -1.38 -21.86 -10.03
N THR A 177 -0.98 -22.65 -9.03
CA THR A 177 -1.34 -22.44 -7.63
C THR A 177 -0.15 -22.21 -6.69
N ALA A 178 1.06 -22.05 -7.23
CA ALA A 178 2.29 -21.96 -6.45
C ALA A 178 2.39 -20.67 -5.63
N CYS A 179 1.92 -19.55 -6.21
CA CYS A 179 2.01 -18.23 -5.64
C CYS A 179 0.65 -17.79 -5.10
N SER A 180 0.58 -17.40 -3.83
CA SER A 180 -0.58 -16.68 -3.29
C SER A 180 -0.23 -15.19 -3.21
N TYR A 181 -1.00 -14.33 -3.87
CA TYR A 181 -0.72 -12.90 -3.98
C TYR A 181 -1.97 -12.05 -4.20
N HIS A 182 -1.79 -10.73 -4.17
CA HIS A 182 -2.79 -9.73 -4.55
C HIS A 182 -2.54 -9.23 -5.98
N PRO A 183 -3.41 -9.50 -6.97
CA PRO A 183 -3.23 -9.05 -8.34
C PRO A 183 -3.58 -7.56 -8.55
N GLY A 184 -4.34 -6.98 -7.62
CA GLY A 184 -4.74 -5.58 -7.70
C GLY A 184 -3.72 -4.64 -7.06
N PRO A 185 -3.72 -3.35 -7.44
CA PRO A 185 -2.92 -2.34 -6.76
C PRO A 185 -3.37 -2.14 -5.31
N ALA A 186 -2.45 -1.67 -4.46
CA ALA A 186 -2.78 -1.19 -3.14
C ALA A 186 -3.63 0.10 -3.26
N VAL A 187 -4.68 0.21 -2.47
CA VAL A 187 -5.61 1.33 -2.44
C VAL A 187 -5.50 2.01 -1.08
N PHE A 188 -5.30 3.33 -1.12
CA PHE A 188 -5.21 4.18 0.07
C PHE A 188 -6.32 5.24 -0.04
N HIS A 189 -7.38 5.11 0.76
CA HIS A 189 -8.49 6.07 0.77
C HIS A 189 -9.02 6.26 2.18
N ASP A 190 -9.31 7.50 2.58
CA ASP A 190 -9.90 7.85 3.89
C ASP A 190 -9.18 7.23 5.11
N ARG A 191 -7.84 7.29 5.10
CA ARG A 191 -6.94 6.64 6.10
C ARG A 191 -7.06 5.12 6.20
N MET A 192 -7.77 4.49 5.25
CA MET A 192 -7.85 3.06 5.11
C MET A 192 -6.87 2.60 4.02
N ARG A 193 -6.24 1.46 4.25
CA ARG A 193 -5.29 0.82 3.35
C ARG A 193 -5.83 -0.54 2.98
N GLY A 194 -5.72 -0.92 1.72
CA GLY A 194 -6.32 -2.17 1.26
C GLY A 194 -5.83 -2.59 -0.11
N TRP A 195 -6.35 -3.69 -0.61
CA TRP A 195 -6.06 -4.17 -1.95
C TRP A 195 -7.32 -4.13 -2.83
N LYS A 196 -7.22 -3.55 -4.02
CA LYS A 196 -8.35 -3.45 -4.97
C LYS A 196 -8.95 -4.81 -5.32
N CYS A 197 -8.14 -5.86 -5.28
CA CYS A 197 -8.53 -7.21 -5.65
C CYS A 197 -9.43 -7.93 -4.63
N CYS A 198 -9.40 -7.55 -3.35
CA CYS A 198 -10.20 -8.21 -2.32
C CYS A 198 -11.09 -7.27 -1.49
N ASN A 199 -11.06 -5.96 -1.76
CA ASN A 199 -11.84 -4.94 -1.03
C ASN A 199 -11.69 -5.02 0.51
N ILE A 200 -10.61 -5.63 0.99
CA ILE A 200 -10.23 -5.63 2.41
C ILE A 200 -9.55 -4.31 2.68
N HIS A 201 -10.06 -3.58 3.65
CA HIS A 201 -9.55 -2.27 4.03
C HIS A 201 -9.33 -2.22 5.53
N VAL A 202 -8.12 -1.87 5.93
CA VAL A 202 -7.67 -1.83 7.32
C VAL A 202 -7.24 -0.41 7.68
N LYS A 203 -7.33 -0.10 8.97
CA LYS A 203 -6.97 1.23 9.48
C LYS A 203 -5.50 1.32 9.86
N GLU A 204 -4.90 0.23 10.32
CA GLU A 204 -3.49 0.19 10.72
C GLU A 204 -2.60 -0.27 9.56
N PHE A 205 -1.33 0.16 9.58
CA PHE A 205 -0.38 -0.18 8.52
C PHE A 205 0.13 -1.62 8.66
N ASP A 206 0.38 -2.07 9.88
CA ASP A 206 0.83 -3.46 10.13
C ASP A 206 -0.24 -4.46 9.68
N GLU A 207 -1.50 -4.15 9.99
CA GLU A 207 -2.65 -4.96 9.55
C GLU A 207 -2.75 -5.02 8.02
N PHE A 208 -2.23 -4.01 7.29
CA PHE A 208 -2.23 -3.99 5.83
C PHE A 208 -1.18 -4.95 5.25
N MET A 209 -0.02 -5.03 5.89
CA MET A 209 1.04 -5.98 5.53
C MET A 209 0.62 -7.43 5.81
N ASP A 210 -0.23 -7.64 6.83
CA ASP A 210 -0.74 -8.95 7.22
C ASP A 210 -2.01 -9.37 6.47
N ILE A 211 -2.53 -8.55 5.53
CA ILE A 211 -3.70 -8.94 4.73
C ILE A 211 -3.37 -10.23 3.96
N PRO A 212 -4.17 -11.30 4.13
CA PRO A 212 -3.89 -12.56 3.48
C PRO A 212 -4.10 -12.43 1.96
N PRO A 213 -3.21 -13.04 1.15
CA PRO A 213 -3.33 -13.02 -0.30
C PRO A 213 -4.66 -13.61 -0.76
N CYS A 214 -5.32 -12.94 -1.71
CA CYS A 214 -6.66 -13.30 -2.16
C CYS A 214 -6.70 -14.15 -3.43
N THR A 215 -5.57 -14.33 -4.12
CA THR A 215 -5.51 -15.02 -5.41
C THR A 215 -4.34 -15.98 -5.44
N LYS A 216 -4.55 -17.14 -6.07
CA LYS A 216 -3.48 -18.10 -6.37
C LYS A 216 -3.14 -18.02 -7.85
N GLY A 217 -1.87 -18.15 -8.18
CA GLY A 217 -1.36 -18.05 -9.53
C GLY A 217 0.09 -18.47 -9.62
N TRP A 218 0.72 -18.10 -10.72
CA TRP A 218 2.13 -18.32 -10.97
C TRP A 218 2.98 -17.28 -10.24
N HIS A 219 4.16 -17.68 -9.79
CA HIS A 219 5.15 -16.72 -9.35
C HIS A 219 5.62 -15.87 -10.53
N ASN A 220 5.74 -14.56 -10.32
CA ASN A 220 6.31 -13.64 -11.29
C ASN A 220 7.46 -12.85 -10.65
N ALA A 221 8.63 -12.85 -11.30
CA ALA A 221 9.80 -12.09 -10.87
C ALA A 221 9.84 -10.67 -11.45
N ASN A 222 8.98 -10.37 -12.44
CA ASN A 222 8.88 -9.08 -13.09
C ASN A 222 7.41 -8.77 -13.51
N PRO A 223 6.49 -8.58 -12.55
CA PRO A 223 5.15 -8.12 -12.87
C PRO A 223 5.24 -6.70 -13.45
N SER A 224 4.54 -6.46 -14.57
CA SER A 224 4.35 -5.12 -15.10
C SER A 224 3.67 -4.27 -14.02
N SER A 225 4.36 -3.21 -13.56
CA SER A 225 3.86 -2.25 -12.57
C SER A 225 2.75 -1.37 -13.14
#